data_AF-A0A1S8NI02-F1
#
_entry.id   AF-A0A1S8NI02-F1
#
_cell.length_a   1.000
_cell.length_b   1.000
_cell.length_c   1.000
_cell.angle_alpha   90.00
_cell.angle_beta   90.00
_cell.angle_gamma   90.00
#
_symmetry.space_group_name_H-M   'P 1'
#
loop_
_entity.id
_entity.type
_entity.pdbx_description
1 polymer ?
#
loop_
_entity_poly.entity_id
_entity_poly.type
_entity_poly.pdbx_seq_one_letter_code
_entity_poly.pdbx_strand_id
1 'polypeptide(L)'
;MWFFGRKKKLSQEDERESELKLTNEQNGIKLLNGDIKEKLLQLKSEVQKIEDFINIRIFALDDLENKQIGYSIDSDGNSLASDGQGSWKSEWIVIGNEAVCGDPIIIDARKFGAPVSLLTHGMGDWTDGINLSESLDKFTNAIKSINNFIYKKTEQNIVPRITCRELDNLIENIIKDDKYGNSDNWKSMLNQIYESTKEYEDNITKKVKKMYDDGVKIKEISDELNMNSKDIYKYLRRKIGG
;
A
#
# COMPACT_ATOMS: atom_id res chain seq x y z
N MET A 1 -12.12 -48.33 -49.30
CA MET A 1 -11.98 -48.66 -47.87
C MET A 1 -11.92 -47.34 -47.11
N TRP A 2 -13.05 -46.91 -46.52
CA TRP A 2 -13.13 -45.63 -45.80
C TRP A 2 -13.08 -45.91 -44.29
N PHE A 3 -12.04 -45.44 -43.60
CA PHE A 3 -11.97 -45.44 -42.14
C PHE A 3 -12.65 -44.17 -41.61
N PHE A 4 -13.88 -44.30 -41.11
CA PHE A 4 -14.48 -43.27 -40.27
C PHE A 4 -13.94 -43.42 -38.85
N GLY A 5 -13.00 -42.57 -38.47
CA GLY A 5 -12.61 -42.39 -37.08
C GLY A 5 -13.77 -41.80 -36.29
N ARG A 6 -14.35 -42.57 -35.37
CA ARG A 6 -15.30 -42.06 -34.37
C ARG A 6 -14.59 -41.00 -33.53
N LYS A 7 -14.90 -39.72 -33.75
CA LYS A 7 -14.65 -38.69 -32.73
C LYS A 7 -15.44 -39.08 -31.48
N LYS A 8 -14.72 -39.40 -30.41
CA LYS A 8 -15.30 -39.64 -29.09
C LYS A 8 -15.94 -38.32 -28.66
N LYS A 9 -17.28 -38.26 -28.58
CA LYS A 9 -17.98 -37.14 -27.93
C LYS A 9 -17.53 -37.16 -26.47
N LEU A 10 -16.91 -36.07 -25.99
CA LEU A 10 -16.71 -35.89 -24.55
C LEU A 10 -18.10 -35.83 -23.90
N SER A 11 -18.23 -36.40 -22.70
CA SER A 11 -19.47 -36.28 -21.95
C SER A 11 -19.61 -34.84 -21.43
N GLN A 12 -20.85 -34.39 -21.18
CA GLN A 12 -21.08 -33.05 -20.58
C GLN A 12 -20.39 -32.90 -19.22
N GLU A 13 -20.13 -33.99 -18.51
CA GLU A 13 -19.34 -34.00 -17.27
C GLU A 13 -17.85 -33.82 -17.54
N ASP A 14 -17.30 -34.43 -18.60
CA ASP A 14 -15.91 -34.20 -19.01
C ASP A 14 -15.67 -32.78 -19.54
N GLU A 15 -16.67 -32.20 -20.23
CA GLU A 15 -16.65 -30.80 -20.68
C GLU A 15 -16.72 -29.84 -19.49
N ARG A 16 -17.60 -30.09 -18.52
CA ARG A 16 -17.67 -29.31 -17.29
C ARG A 16 -16.42 -29.45 -16.42
N GLU A 17 -15.86 -30.64 -16.28
CA GLU A 17 -14.61 -30.85 -15.52
C GLU A 17 -13.40 -30.21 -16.22
N SER A 18 -13.37 -30.19 -17.54
CA SER A 18 -12.32 -29.49 -18.30
C SER A 18 -12.49 -27.98 -18.22
N GLU A 19 -13.72 -27.45 -18.32
CA GLU A 19 -14.04 -26.04 -18.08
C GLU A 19 -13.70 -25.61 -16.65
N LEU A 20 -14.07 -26.40 -15.63
CA LEU A 20 -13.69 -26.18 -14.22
C LEU A 20 -12.18 -26.27 -14.02
N LYS A 21 -11.46 -27.15 -14.72
CA LYS A 21 -9.98 -27.19 -14.65
C LYS A 21 -9.36 -25.98 -15.33
N LEU A 22 -9.90 -25.53 -16.46
CA LEU A 22 -9.45 -24.34 -17.20
C LEU A 22 -9.70 -23.04 -16.42
N THR A 23 -10.89 -22.84 -15.85
CA THR A 23 -11.18 -21.69 -14.96
C THR A 23 -10.34 -21.75 -13.70
N ASN A 24 -10.15 -22.94 -13.12
CA ASN A 24 -9.27 -23.09 -11.97
C ASN A 24 -7.78 -22.91 -12.31
N GLU A 25 -7.29 -23.23 -13.51
CA GLU A 25 -5.90 -23.01 -13.94
C GLU A 25 -5.59 -21.53 -14.25
N GLN A 26 -6.62 -20.74 -14.58
CA GLN A 26 -6.51 -19.33 -14.90
C GLN A 26 -6.56 -18.40 -13.67
N ASN A 27 -6.99 -18.90 -12.52
CA ASN A 27 -6.93 -18.17 -11.27
C ASN A 27 -5.50 -18.17 -10.70
N GLY A 28 -4.81 -17.04 -10.84
CA GLY A 28 -3.47 -16.82 -10.30
C GLY A 28 -3.36 -17.04 -8.77
N ILE A 29 -4.48 -17.09 -8.04
CA ILE A 29 -4.55 -17.45 -6.62
C ILE A 29 -3.89 -18.82 -6.33
N LYS A 30 -3.90 -19.76 -7.28
CA LYS A 30 -3.18 -21.05 -7.14
C LYS A 30 -1.66 -20.88 -7.07
N LEU A 31 -1.11 -19.78 -7.56
CA LEU A 31 0.32 -19.47 -7.47
C LEU A 31 0.74 -19.07 -6.06
N LEU A 32 -0.21 -18.75 -5.18
CA LEU A 32 0.06 -18.41 -3.79
C LEU A 32 0.46 -19.68 -3.01
N ASN A 33 1.76 -19.85 -2.80
CA ASN A 33 2.30 -20.86 -1.91
C ASN A 33 2.09 -20.47 -0.42
N GLY A 34 2.42 -21.39 0.49
CA GLY A 34 2.23 -21.17 1.94
C GLY A 34 2.99 -19.95 2.48
N ASP A 35 4.21 -19.71 1.99
CA ASP A 35 5.05 -18.58 2.40
C ASP A 35 4.44 -17.23 1.99
N ILE A 36 3.97 -17.10 0.75
CA ILE A 36 3.29 -15.89 0.27
C ILE A 36 2.01 -15.66 1.08
N LYS A 37 1.22 -16.71 1.35
CA LYS A 37 -0.01 -16.59 2.14
C LYS A 37 0.26 -16.09 3.56
N GLU A 38 1.27 -16.63 4.23
CA GLU A 38 1.68 -16.18 5.57
C GLU A 38 2.09 -14.70 5.56
N LYS A 39 2.86 -14.29 4.55
CA LYS A 39 3.27 -12.89 4.37
C LYS A 39 2.10 -11.95 4.11
N LEU A 40 1.12 -12.37 3.32
CA LEU A 40 -0.10 -11.57 3.09
C LEU A 40 -0.93 -11.42 4.37
N LEU A 41 -1.04 -12.46 5.20
CA LEU A 41 -1.68 -12.37 6.51
C LEU A 41 -0.95 -11.38 7.42
N GLN A 42 0.38 -11.45 7.44
CA GLN A 42 1.19 -10.52 8.21
C GLN A 42 1.04 -9.09 7.70
N LEU A 43 1.14 -8.87 6.39
CA LEU A 43 0.96 -7.56 5.78
C LEU A 43 -0.40 -6.95 6.14
N LYS A 44 -1.48 -7.73 6.01
CA LYS A 44 -2.82 -7.29 6.40
C LYS A 44 -2.88 -6.84 7.86
N SER A 45 -2.34 -7.66 8.76
CA SER A 45 -2.30 -7.36 10.19
C SER A 45 -1.52 -6.07 10.50
N GLU A 46 -0.40 -5.85 9.81
CA GLU A 46 0.42 -4.66 10.01
C GLU A 46 -0.22 -3.40 9.43
N VAL A 47 -0.83 -3.47 8.24
CA VAL A 47 -1.57 -2.33 7.66
C VAL A 47 -2.78 -1.95 8.51
N GLN A 48 -3.52 -2.92 9.04
CA GLN A 48 -4.69 -2.66 9.89
C GLN A 48 -4.35 -1.85 11.15
N LYS A 49 -3.15 -2.02 11.72
CA LYS A 49 -2.71 -1.26 12.91
C LYS A 49 -2.49 0.23 12.63
N ILE A 50 -2.32 0.60 11.37
CA ILE A 50 -2.02 1.97 10.94
C ILE A 50 -3.01 2.49 9.88
N GLU A 51 -4.21 1.91 9.79
CA GLU A 51 -5.18 2.22 8.74
C GLU A 51 -5.63 3.69 8.74
N ASP A 52 -5.59 4.37 9.88
CA ASP A 52 -5.89 5.81 10.01
C ASP A 52 -4.76 6.73 9.50
N PHE A 53 -3.59 6.16 9.20
CA PHE A 53 -2.37 6.88 8.84
C PHE A 53 -1.91 6.61 7.41
N ILE A 54 -2.51 5.64 6.72
CA ILE A 54 -2.09 5.16 5.42
C ILE A 54 -3.27 5.04 4.45
N ASN A 55 -3.05 5.43 3.20
CA ASN A 55 -4.07 5.46 2.17
C ASN A 55 -4.18 4.14 1.38
N ILE A 56 -3.97 2.99 2.03
CA ILE A 56 -4.10 1.68 1.39
C ILE A 56 -4.91 0.72 2.26
N ARG A 57 -5.53 -0.28 1.63
CA ARG A 57 -6.21 -1.38 2.31
C ARG A 57 -5.74 -2.71 1.75
N ILE A 58 -5.59 -3.69 2.62
CA ILE A 58 -5.17 -5.06 2.26
C ILE A 58 -6.32 -6.02 2.54
N PHE A 59 -6.67 -6.82 1.53
CA PHE A 59 -7.79 -7.74 1.57
C PHE A 59 -7.49 -8.97 2.42
N ALA A 60 -8.54 -9.64 2.92
CA ALA A 60 -8.37 -10.93 3.58
C ALA A 60 -8.02 -12.00 2.54
N LEU A 61 -7.28 -13.04 2.94
CA LEU A 61 -6.93 -14.14 2.03
C LEU A 61 -8.17 -14.78 1.40
N ASP A 62 -9.21 -15.00 2.21
CA ASP A 62 -10.46 -15.63 1.78
C ASP A 62 -11.29 -14.74 0.83
N ASP A 63 -10.98 -13.44 0.77
CA ASP A 63 -11.64 -12.51 -0.14
C ASP A 63 -10.92 -12.39 -1.50
N LEU A 64 -9.67 -12.85 -1.62
CA LEU A 64 -8.83 -12.53 -2.77
C LEU A 64 -9.43 -12.99 -4.10
N GLU A 65 -10.08 -14.15 -4.13
CA GLU A 65 -10.75 -14.68 -5.33
C GLU A 65 -11.81 -13.70 -5.83
N ASN A 66 -12.70 -13.25 -4.94
CA ASN A 66 -13.75 -12.28 -5.28
C ASN A 66 -13.17 -10.92 -5.67
N LYS A 67 -12.03 -10.53 -5.10
CA LYS A 67 -11.36 -9.25 -5.40
C LYS A 67 -10.61 -9.24 -6.74
N GLN A 68 -10.53 -10.38 -7.43
CA GLN A 68 -10.03 -10.44 -8.79
C GLN A 68 -11.08 -10.03 -9.85
N ILE A 69 -12.37 -10.00 -9.49
CA ILE A 69 -13.46 -9.69 -10.42
C ILE A 69 -13.32 -8.26 -10.93
N GLY A 70 -13.38 -8.10 -12.25
CA GLY A 70 -13.15 -6.83 -12.95
C GLY A 70 -11.68 -6.59 -13.32
N TYR A 71 -10.76 -7.46 -12.89
CA TYR A 71 -9.34 -7.40 -13.22
C TYR A 71 -8.88 -8.64 -13.98
N SER A 72 -8.71 -9.76 -13.29
CA SER A 72 -8.20 -11.00 -13.89
C SER A 72 -9.32 -11.94 -14.34
N ILE A 73 -10.53 -11.76 -13.80
CA ILE A 73 -11.73 -12.50 -14.16
C ILE A 73 -12.94 -11.57 -14.29
N ASP A 74 -13.91 -11.94 -15.13
CA ASP A 74 -15.21 -11.27 -15.21
C ASP A 74 -16.21 -11.81 -14.17
N SER A 75 -17.43 -11.29 -14.17
CA SER A 75 -18.49 -11.71 -13.24
C SER A 75 -18.97 -13.14 -13.45
N ASP A 76 -18.72 -13.71 -14.63
CA ASP A 76 -19.08 -15.08 -14.99
C ASP A 76 -17.92 -16.06 -14.72
N GLY A 77 -16.77 -15.55 -14.25
CA GLY A 77 -15.57 -16.32 -13.94
C GLY A 77 -14.66 -16.58 -15.14
N ASN A 78 -14.88 -15.93 -16.28
CA ASN A 78 -13.99 -16.05 -17.44
C ASN A 78 -12.74 -15.19 -17.22
N SER A 79 -11.58 -15.69 -17.64
CA SER A 79 -10.32 -14.95 -17.58
C SER A 79 -10.34 -13.70 -18.47
N LEU A 80 -9.96 -12.56 -17.88
CA LEU A 80 -9.66 -11.30 -18.56
C LEU A 80 -8.15 -11.12 -18.81
N ALA A 81 -7.31 -11.99 -18.22
CA ALA A 81 -5.87 -11.95 -18.41
C ALA A 81 -5.46 -12.37 -19.84
N SER A 82 -4.44 -11.69 -20.39
CA SER A 82 -3.87 -12.07 -21.68
C SER A 82 -2.38 -11.69 -21.81
N ASP A 83 -1.71 -12.29 -22.79
CA ASP A 83 -0.32 -11.95 -23.12
C ASP A 83 -0.19 -10.62 -23.89
N GLY A 84 -1.31 -9.98 -24.23
CA GLY A 84 -1.33 -8.69 -24.91
C GLY A 84 -0.55 -7.60 -24.15
N GLN A 85 0.04 -6.66 -24.89
CA GLN A 85 0.63 -5.47 -24.29
C GLN A 85 -0.47 -4.68 -23.57
N GLY A 86 -0.15 -4.14 -22.39
CA GLY A 86 -1.12 -3.42 -21.57
C GLY A 86 -2.17 -4.30 -20.88
N SER A 87 -2.28 -5.59 -21.24
CA SER A 87 -3.28 -6.48 -20.64
C SER A 87 -2.90 -6.93 -19.24
N TRP A 88 -3.92 -7.25 -18.45
CA TRP A 88 -3.75 -7.90 -17.15
C TRP A 88 -3.00 -9.23 -17.32
N LYS A 89 -2.08 -9.53 -16.40
CA LYS A 89 -1.28 -10.76 -16.42
C LYS A 89 -1.82 -11.79 -15.44
N SER A 90 -1.83 -13.05 -15.84
CA SER A 90 -2.38 -14.17 -15.06
C SER A 90 -1.74 -14.33 -13.68
N GLU A 91 -0.50 -13.88 -13.55
CA GLU A 91 0.33 -13.89 -12.35
C GLU A 91 0.13 -12.68 -11.43
N TRP A 92 -0.60 -11.67 -11.88
CA TRP A 92 -0.91 -10.49 -11.07
C TRP A 92 -2.11 -10.78 -10.19
N ILE A 93 -1.87 -10.75 -8.88
CA ILE A 93 -2.86 -11.02 -7.87
C ILE A 93 -3.18 -9.72 -7.15
N VAL A 94 -4.43 -9.29 -7.22
CA VAL A 94 -4.91 -8.17 -6.41
C VAL A 94 -4.88 -8.57 -4.94
N ILE A 95 -4.13 -7.82 -4.12
CA ILE A 95 -3.99 -8.04 -2.68
C ILE A 95 -4.61 -6.91 -1.86
N GLY A 96 -4.95 -5.79 -2.50
CA GLY A 96 -5.46 -4.61 -1.83
C GLY A 96 -5.84 -3.51 -2.81
N ASN A 97 -6.11 -2.32 -2.29
CA ASN A 97 -6.31 -1.12 -3.09
C ASN A 97 -5.85 0.15 -2.38
N GLU A 98 -5.61 1.18 -3.19
CA GLU A 98 -5.49 2.56 -2.73
C GLU A 98 -6.88 3.06 -2.31
N ALA A 99 -6.98 3.74 -1.16
CA ALA A 99 -8.28 3.92 -0.49
C ALA A 99 -9.13 5.08 -1.07
N VAL A 100 -8.58 5.93 -1.94
CA VAL A 100 -9.29 7.08 -2.53
C VAL A 100 -9.86 6.75 -3.91
N CYS A 101 -9.02 6.31 -4.83
CA CYS A 101 -9.35 5.98 -6.21
C CYS A 101 -9.74 4.51 -6.38
N GLY A 102 -9.41 3.64 -5.42
CA GLY A 102 -9.71 2.21 -5.49
C GLY A 102 -8.77 1.43 -6.40
N ASP A 103 -7.66 2.05 -6.82
CA ASP A 103 -6.66 1.45 -7.70
C ASP A 103 -6.05 0.18 -7.08
N PRO A 104 -5.93 -0.93 -7.84
CA PRO A 104 -5.50 -2.20 -7.29
C PRO A 104 -4.04 -2.19 -6.90
N ILE A 105 -3.78 -2.70 -5.71
CA ILE A 105 -2.43 -3.10 -5.28
C ILE A 105 -2.30 -4.58 -5.58
N ILE A 106 -1.29 -4.93 -6.36
CA ILE A 106 -1.03 -6.29 -6.81
C ILE A 106 0.30 -6.82 -6.31
N ILE A 107 0.42 -8.15 -6.29
CA ILE A 107 1.72 -8.82 -6.36
C ILE A 107 1.87 -9.54 -7.69
N ASP A 108 3.10 -9.62 -8.19
CA ASP A 108 3.46 -10.52 -9.28
C ASP A 108 3.93 -11.86 -8.72
N ALA A 109 3.02 -12.84 -8.67
CA ALA A 109 3.25 -14.13 -7.99
C ALA A 109 4.25 -15.04 -8.71
N ARG A 110 4.65 -14.74 -9.95
CA ARG A 110 5.67 -15.51 -10.69
C ARG A 110 7.07 -14.96 -10.51
N LYS A 111 7.21 -13.68 -10.14
CA LYS A 111 8.51 -13.07 -9.93
C LYS A 111 9.06 -13.41 -8.55
N PHE A 112 10.38 -13.63 -8.51
CA PHE A 112 11.09 -13.84 -7.25
C PHE A 112 10.81 -12.68 -6.28
N GLY A 113 10.47 -13.03 -5.04
CA GLY A 113 10.14 -12.06 -4.00
C GLY A 113 8.70 -11.54 -4.04
N ALA A 114 7.89 -11.87 -5.05
CA ALA A 114 6.54 -11.34 -5.24
C ALA A 114 6.50 -9.79 -5.16
N PRO A 115 7.08 -9.07 -6.14
CA PRO A 115 7.10 -7.60 -6.16
C PRO A 115 5.70 -7.01 -6.01
N VAL A 116 5.62 -5.86 -5.34
CA VAL A 116 4.36 -5.16 -5.04
C VAL A 116 4.25 -3.92 -5.91
N SER A 117 3.10 -3.75 -6.55
CA SER A 117 2.83 -2.60 -7.43
C SER A 117 1.42 -2.04 -7.19
N LEU A 118 1.26 -0.73 -7.39
CA LEU A 118 -0.02 -0.06 -7.53
C LEU A 118 -0.29 0.12 -9.02
N LEU A 119 -1.35 -0.47 -9.55
CA LEU A 119 -1.72 -0.25 -10.94
C LEU A 119 -2.80 0.81 -10.99
N THR A 120 -2.64 1.80 -11.85
CA THR A 120 -3.64 2.84 -12.09
C THR A 120 -4.71 2.29 -13.03
N HIS A 121 -5.98 2.59 -12.75
CA HIS A 121 -7.05 2.28 -13.70
C HIS A 121 -6.89 3.11 -14.98
N GLY A 122 -6.21 2.57 -15.98
CA GLY A 122 -6.25 3.01 -17.36
C GLY A 122 -7.35 2.29 -18.13
N MET A 123 -7.83 2.84 -19.24
CA MET A 123 -8.92 2.29 -20.06
C MET A 123 -8.54 1.00 -20.80
N GLY A 124 -8.17 -0.07 -20.08
CA GLY A 124 -7.71 -1.35 -20.63
C GLY A 124 -6.20 -1.48 -20.79
N ASP A 125 -5.40 -0.52 -20.30
CA ASP A 125 -3.93 -0.59 -20.26
C ASP A 125 -3.42 -0.47 -18.81
N TRP A 126 -2.66 -1.47 -18.40
CA TRP A 126 -2.10 -1.63 -17.05
C TRP A 126 -0.59 -1.40 -16.99
N THR A 127 0.03 -0.86 -18.05
CA THR A 127 1.48 -0.66 -18.13
C THR A 127 2.00 0.54 -17.35
N ASP A 128 1.16 1.54 -17.07
CA ASP A 128 1.51 2.78 -16.36
C ASP A 128 1.43 2.67 -14.83
N GLY A 129 1.63 1.46 -14.30
CA GLY A 129 1.66 1.18 -12.87
C GLY A 129 2.91 1.67 -12.15
N ILE A 130 2.79 1.85 -10.84
CA ILE A 130 3.88 2.24 -9.94
C ILE A 130 4.38 1.00 -9.20
N ASN A 131 5.66 0.68 -9.33
CA ASN A 131 6.28 -0.32 -8.46
C ASN A 131 6.52 0.27 -7.07
N LEU A 132 6.01 -0.38 -6.04
CA LEU A 132 6.10 0.08 -4.65
C LEU A 132 7.26 -0.59 -3.91
N SER A 133 7.54 -1.86 -4.23
CA SER A 133 8.61 -2.63 -3.61
C SER A 133 9.00 -3.82 -4.46
N GLU A 134 10.28 -4.18 -4.45
CA GLU A 134 10.76 -5.32 -5.23
C GLU A 134 10.40 -6.69 -4.63
N SER A 135 9.87 -6.71 -3.41
CA SER A 135 9.38 -7.95 -2.80
C SER A 135 8.31 -7.69 -1.75
N LEU A 136 7.41 -8.65 -1.57
CA LEU A 136 6.41 -8.64 -0.52
C LEU A 136 7.02 -8.54 0.88
N ASP A 137 8.20 -9.13 1.10
CA ASP A 137 8.93 -9.05 2.37
C ASP A 137 9.41 -7.64 2.67
N LYS A 138 10.04 -6.98 1.71
CA LYS A 138 10.52 -5.61 1.88
C LYS A 138 9.36 -4.66 2.12
N PHE A 139 8.29 -4.78 1.34
CA PHE A 139 7.06 -4.02 1.55
C PHE A 139 6.48 -4.24 2.95
N THR A 140 6.35 -5.49 3.39
CA THR A 140 5.82 -5.82 4.72
C THR A 140 6.72 -5.26 5.83
N ASN A 141 8.04 -5.34 5.68
CA ASN A 141 8.99 -4.81 6.67
C ASN A 141 9.01 -3.27 6.70
N ALA A 142 8.75 -2.62 5.57
CA ALA A 142 8.52 -1.18 5.52
C ALA A 142 7.28 -0.78 6.35
N ILE A 143 6.14 -1.46 6.14
CA ILE A 143 4.92 -1.24 6.93
C ILE A 143 5.17 -1.48 8.42
N LYS A 144 5.87 -2.56 8.81
CA LYS A 144 6.27 -2.80 10.22
C LYS A 144 7.11 -1.66 10.79
N SER A 145 8.03 -1.12 9.99
CA SER A 145 8.90 -0.01 10.41
C SER A 145 8.08 1.25 10.69
N ILE A 146 7.08 1.53 9.85
CA ILE A 146 6.12 2.62 10.04
C ILE A 146 5.29 2.40 11.29
N ASN A 147 4.69 1.23 11.44
CA ASN A 147 3.90 0.87 12.61
C ASN A 147 4.71 1.03 13.91
N ASN A 148 5.93 0.46 13.97
CA ASN A 148 6.82 0.60 15.11
C ASN A 148 7.19 2.06 15.41
N PHE A 149 7.39 2.88 14.38
CA PHE A 149 7.68 4.30 14.55
C PHE A 149 6.48 5.05 15.14
N ILE A 150 5.29 4.85 14.58
CA ILE A 150 4.05 5.47 15.05
C ILE A 150 3.76 5.03 16.49
N TYR A 151 3.82 3.73 16.77
CA TYR A 151 3.58 3.17 18.11
C TYR A 151 4.54 3.72 19.18
N LYS A 152 5.85 3.77 18.88
CA LYS A 152 6.83 4.36 19.82
C LYS A 152 6.53 5.83 20.09
N LYS A 153 6.02 6.56 19.10
CA LYS A 153 5.67 7.97 19.24
C LYS A 153 4.38 8.18 20.03
N THR A 154 3.42 7.26 19.95
CA THR A 154 2.17 7.33 20.71
C THR A 154 2.34 6.91 22.16
N GLU A 155 3.14 5.89 22.47
CA GLU A 155 3.38 5.46 23.86
C GLU A 155 4.24 6.43 24.68
N GLN A 156 5.21 7.09 24.06
CA GLN A 156 6.21 7.90 24.77
C GLN A 156 5.74 9.32 25.10
N ASN A 157 4.56 9.75 24.64
CA ASN A 157 4.15 11.15 24.70
C ASN A 157 2.75 11.35 25.26
N ILE A 158 2.61 12.33 26.17
CA ILE A 158 1.31 12.92 26.55
C ILE A 158 0.70 13.68 25.37
N VAL A 159 1.53 14.15 24.41
CA VAL A 159 1.12 14.73 23.11
C VAL A 159 2.06 14.20 22.02
N PRO A 160 1.67 13.16 21.25
CA PRO A 160 2.53 12.56 20.23
C PRO A 160 2.89 13.59 19.15
N ARG A 161 4.18 13.88 18.99
CA ARG A 161 4.69 14.73 17.90
C ARG A 161 5.50 13.89 16.94
N ILE A 162 4.82 13.46 15.89
CA ILE A 162 5.49 13.08 14.65
C ILE A 162 5.65 14.38 13.86
N THR A 163 6.81 14.59 13.25
CA THR A 163 7.06 15.75 12.37
C THR A 163 7.25 15.27 10.93
N CYS A 164 6.94 16.11 9.93
CA CYS A 164 7.13 15.73 8.52
C CYS A 164 8.58 15.31 8.24
N ARG A 165 9.55 15.96 8.90
CA ARG A 165 10.97 15.60 8.80
C ARG A 165 11.27 14.20 9.34
N GLU A 166 10.62 13.78 10.41
CA GLU A 166 10.82 12.43 10.94
C GLU A 166 10.21 11.36 10.03
N LEU A 167 9.05 11.65 9.42
CA LEU A 167 8.49 10.80 8.37
C LEU A 167 9.41 10.72 7.15
N ASP A 168 9.96 11.85 6.71
CA ASP A 168 10.91 11.88 5.59
C ASP A 168 12.14 10.99 5.89
N ASN A 169 12.75 11.16 7.07
CA ASN A 169 13.89 10.33 7.49
C ASN A 169 13.51 8.84 7.58
N LEU A 170 12.30 8.52 8.03
CA LEU A 170 11.82 7.14 8.10
C LEU A 170 11.69 6.54 6.69
N ILE A 171 11.08 7.27 5.76
CA ILE A 171 10.95 6.84 4.37
C ILE A 171 12.32 6.65 3.73
N GLU A 172 13.25 7.59 3.92
CA GLU A 172 14.63 7.47 3.42
C GLU A 172 15.31 6.18 3.90
N ASN A 173 15.10 5.80 5.16
CA ASN A 173 15.63 4.54 5.70
C ASN A 173 14.94 3.30 5.11
N ILE A 174 13.63 3.36 4.89
CA ILE A 174 12.83 2.27 4.31
C ILE A 174 13.25 1.98 2.87
N ILE A 175 13.40 3.03 2.06
CA ILE A 175 13.62 2.88 0.61
C ILE A 175 15.08 2.60 0.23
N LYS A 176 16.01 2.81 1.16
CA LYS A 176 17.45 2.77 0.90
C LYS A 176 17.93 1.50 0.19
N ASP A 177 17.38 0.35 0.59
CA ASP A 177 17.78 -0.96 0.10
C ASP A 177 16.68 -1.61 -0.76
N ASP A 178 15.68 -0.86 -1.23
CA ASP A 178 14.62 -1.36 -2.12
C ASP A 178 14.81 -0.77 -3.52
N LYS A 179 14.97 -1.63 -4.53
CA LYS A 179 15.15 -1.22 -5.93
C LYS A 179 14.03 -0.30 -6.44
N TYR A 180 12.80 -0.49 -5.99
CA TYR A 180 11.66 0.36 -6.39
C TYR A 180 11.33 1.43 -5.35
N GLY A 181 12.17 1.56 -4.31
CA GLY A 181 12.02 2.55 -3.27
C GLY A 181 12.01 3.97 -3.83
N ASN A 182 10.86 4.65 -3.71
CA ASN A 182 10.67 6.02 -4.17
C ASN A 182 10.00 6.86 -3.08
N SER A 183 10.63 7.97 -2.71
CA SER A 183 10.15 8.82 -1.61
C SER A 183 8.76 9.40 -1.87
N ASP A 184 8.48 9.87 -3.09
CA ASP A 184 7.21 10.51 -3.43
C ASP A 184 6.05 9.51 -3.40
N ASN A 185 6.27 8.29 -3.88
CA ASN A 185 5.27 7.21 -3.80
C ASN A 185 4.92 6.87 -2.35
N TRP A 186 5.94 6.71 -1.49
CA TRP A 186 5.72 6.44 -0.07
C TRP A 186 5.05 7.61 0.66
N LYS A 187 5.39 8.85 0.32
CA LYS A 187 4.71 10.05 0.86
C LYS A 187 3.24 10.09 0.44
N SER A 188 2.94 9.78 -0.82
CA SER A 188 1.57 9.68 -1.32
C SER A 188 0.76 8.61 -0.56
N MET A 189 1.35 7.43 -0.34
CA MET A 189 0.71 6.38 0.47
C MET A 189 0.47 6.82 1.93
N LEU A 190 1.39 7.60 2.50
CA LEU A 190 1.30 8.13 3.87
C LEU A 190 0.68 9.53 3.93
N ASN A 191 -0.03 9.96 2.89
CA ASN A 191 -0.49 11.34 2.79
C ASN A 191 -1.37 11.76 3.98
N GLN A 192 -2.18 10.84 4.52
CA GLN A 192 -3.03 11.09 5.68
C GLN A 192 -2.24 11.54 6.93
N ILE A 193 -1.16 10.82 7.27
CA ILE A 193 -0.32 11.20 8.41
C ILE A 193 0.53 12.45 8.10
N TYR A 194 0.93 12.66 6.84
CA TYR A 194 1.64 13.86 6.42
C TYR A 194 0.79 15.12 6.55
N GLU A 195 -0.45 15.09 6.06
CA GLU A 195 -1.37 16.24 6.11
C GLU A 195 -1.71 16.60 7.56
N SER A 196 -2.09 15.61 8.38
CA SER A 196 -2.37 15.85 9.80
C SER A 196 -1.15 16.37 10.57
N THR A 197 0.04 15.85 10.27
CA THR A 197 1.29 16.33 10.87
C THR A 197 1.63 17.75 10.43
N LYS A 198 1.48 18.07 9.14
CA LYS A 198 1.76 19.38 8.58
C LYS A 198 0.82 20.43 9.18
N GLU A 199 -0.48 20.13 9.24
CA GLU A 199 -1.48 21.00 9.86
C GLU A 199 -1.13 21.28 11.33
N TYR A 200 -0.78 20.24 12.09
CA TYR A 200 -0.34 20.40 13.47
C TYR A 200 0.87 21.33 13.59
N GLU A 201 1.92 21.08 12.81
CA GLU A 201 3.14 21.88 12.85
C GLU A 201 2.90 23.34 12.46
N ASP A 202 2.03 23.60 11.47
CA ASP A 202 1.68 24.95 11.04
C ASP A 202 0.84 25.68 12.08
N ASN A 203 -0.10 25.00 12.74
CA ASN A 203 -0.90 25.55 13.84
C ASN A 203 -0.02 25.91 15.05
N ILE A 204 0.91 25.03 15.44
CA ILE A 204 1.88 25.34 16.49
C ILE A 204 2.79 26.50 16.08
N THR A 205 3.26 26.54 14.84
CA THR A 205 4.09 27.64 14.33
C THR A 205 3.35 28.98 14.45
N LYS A 206 2.08 29.03 14.04
CA LYS A 206 1.23 30.23 14.17
C LYS A 206 1.06 30.64 15.64
N LYS A 207 0.77 29.69 16.53
CA LYS A 207 0.59 29.96 17.96
C LYS A 207 1.88 30.49 18.60
N VAL A 208 3.02 29.84 18.36
CA VAL A 208 4.34 30.25 18.90
C VAL A 208 4.70 31.66 18.43
N LYS A 209 4.53 31.97 17.13
CA LYS A 209 4.83 33.29 16.59
C LYS A 209 3.93 34.36 17.18
N LYS A 210 2.62 34.11 17.25
CA LYS A 210 1.66 35.05 17.86
C LYS A 210 2.03 35.37 19.31
N MET A 211 2.27 34.36 20.14
CA MET A 211 2.64 34.59 21.55
C MET A 211 3.94 35.39 21.67
N TYR A 212 4.93 35.10 20.82
CA TYR A 212 6.18 35.84 20.80
C TYR A 212 6.00 37.30 20.36
N ASP A 213 5.19 37.55 19.34
CA ASP A 213 4.86 38.89 18.85
C ASP A 213 4.05 39.70 19.90
N ASP A 214 3.22 39.02 20.70
CA ASP A 214 2.50 39.59 21.85
C ASP A 214 3.43 39.87 23.06
N GLY A 215 4.73 39.62 22.94
CA GLY A 215 5.74 39.90 23.97
C GLY A 215 5.91 38.83 25.04
N VAL A 216 5.26 37.67 24.89
CA VAL A 216 5.39 36.54 25.83
C VAL A 216 6.81 35.98 25.77
N LYS A 217 7.42 35.74 26.93
CA LYS A 217 8.81 35.25 26.98
C LYS A 217 8.86 33.79 26.53
N ILE A 218 9.96 33.40 25.88
CA ILE A 218 10.17 32.03 25.37
C ILE A 218 9.96 30.96 26.45
N LYS A 219 10.35 31.23 27.70
CA LYS A 219 10.15 30.31 28.82
C LYS A 219 8.65 30.12 29.13
N GLU A 220 7.86 31.19 29.09
CA GLU A 220 6.42 31.14 29.32
C GLU A 220 5.72 30.40 28.16
N ILE A 221 6.15 30.62 26.91
CA ILE A 221 5.65 29.86 25.74
C ILE A 221 5.99 28.37 25.88
N SER A 222 7.22 28.05 26.30
CA SER A 222 7.72 26.70 26.56
C SER A 222 6.85 25.99 27.61
N ASP A 223 6.56 26.66 28.72
CA ASP A 223 5.74 26.13 29.80
C ASP A 223 4.27 25.95 29.36
N GLU A 224 3.67 26.93 28.65
CA GLU A 224 2.28 26.84 28.18
C GLU A 224 2.07 25.72 27.15
N LEU A 225 3.02 25.57 26.22
CA LEU A 225 2.91 24.59 25.14
C LEU A 225 3.50 23.23 25.49
N ASN A 226 3.98 23.07 26.73
CA ASN A 226 4.70 21.90 27.21
C ASN A 226 5.78 21.45 26.20
N MET A 227 6.61 22.40 25.75
CA MET A 227 7.71 22.18 24.81
C MET A 227 9.00 22.63 25.44
N ASN A 228 10.14 22.07 25.04
CA ASN A 228 11.41 22.67 25.43
C ASN A 228 11.67 23.96 24.63
N SER A 229 12.49 24.86 25.18
CA SER A 229 12.83 26.13 24.52
C SER A 229 13.48 25.96 23.15
N LYS A 230 14.20 24.87 22.90
CA LYS A 230 14.85 24.60 21.60
C LYS A 230 13.81 24.39 20.50
N ASP A 231 12.70 23.72 20.81
CA ASP A 231 11.58 23.54 19.89
C ASP A 231 10.87 24.86 19.61
N ILE A 232 10.70 25.72 20.63
CA ILE A 232 10.15 27.07 20.43
C ILE A 232 10.98 27.85 19.41
N TYR A 233 12.31 27.86 19.56
CA TYR A 233 13.20 28.51 18.59
C TYR A 233 13.09 27.91 17.18
N LYS A 234 12.88 26.60 17.07
CA LYS A 234 12.69 25.93 15.77
C LYS A 234 11.41 26.42 15.09
N TYR A 235 10.30 26.53 15.82
CA TYR A 235 9.03 27.03 15.29
C TYR A 235 9.07 28.52 14.94
N LEU A 236 9.76 29.36 15.73
CA LEU A 236 9.93 30.78 15.38
C LEU A 236 10.66 30.97 14.05
N ARG A 237 11.68 30.15 13.75
CA ARG A 237 12.46 30.22 12.51
C ARG A 237 11.79 29.55 11.32
N ARG A 238 10.77 28.71 11.54
CA ARG A 238 10.07 27.98 10.47
C ARG A 238 9.28 28.96 9.60
N LYS A 239 9.37 28.81 8.27
CA LYS A 239 8.48 29.48 7.32
C LYS A 239 7.16 28.70 7.27
N ILE A 240 6.03 29.40 7.33
CA ILE A 240 4.72 28.79 7.12
C ILE A 240 4.56 28.67 5.59
N GLY A 241 4.29 27.47 5.09
CA GLY A 241 3.98 27.28 3.67
C GLY A 241 2.67 28.00 3.35
N GLY A 242 2.67 28.77 2.26
CA GLY A 242 1.44 29.36 1.69
C GLY A 242 0.59 28.30 1.01
#